data_AF-A0A849NBT9-F1
#
_entry.id   AF-A0A849NBT9-F1
#
_cell.length_a   1.000
_cell.length_b   1.000
_cell.length_c   1.000
_cell.angle_alpha   90.00
_cell.angle_beta   90.00
_cell.angle_gamma   90.00
#
_symmetry.space_group_name_H-M   'P 1'
#
loop_
_entity.id
_entity.type
_entity.pdbx_description
1 polymer ?
#
loop_
_entity_poly.entity_id
_entity_poly.type
_entity_poly.pdbx_seq_one_letter_code
_entity_poly.pdbx_strand_id
1 'polypeptide(L)'
;MKKNGQPSWSNILRIFLQLVAVHSFVVGVGLIIMPTNLLDYLGFHGCTERFFPTQGGVFHIVMAIGYLMAASKSNKYECMIIFSIIVKMCATLFLLTYYIFVAQTLMILFSGITDCIMGIIIWQLYSKTKYTKENNLNEE
;
A
#
# COMPACT_ATOMS: atom_id res chain seq x y z
N MET A 1 7.23 -18.25 -28.65
CA MET A 1 6.24 -17.33 -29.26
C MET A 1 5.59 -16.47 -28.17
N LYS A 2 5.84 -15.16 -28.13
CA LYS A 2 5.09 -14.23 -27.27
C LYS A 2 3.60 -14.28 -27.68
N LYS A 3 2.71 -14.69 -26.78
CA LYS A 3 1.27 -14.49 -26.95
C LYS A 3 1.00 -12.98 -26.90
N ASN A 4 1.03 -12.35 -28.06
CA ASN A 4 0.73 -10.93 -28.26
C ASN A 4 -0.73 -10.69 -27.83
N GLY A 5 -0.92 -10.05 -26.67
CA GLY A 5 -2.24 -9.62 -26.19
C GLY A 5 -2.44 -9.70 -24.68
N GLN A 6 -1.67 -10.51 -23.94
CA GLN A 6 -1.80 -10.56 -22.48
C GLN A 6 -0.82 -9.61 -21.79
N PRO A 7 -1.28 -8.76 -20.86
CA PRO A 7 -0.39 -7.92 -20.08
C PRO A 7 0.59 -8.78 -19.28
N SER A 8 1.88 -8.52 -19.42
CA SER A 8 2.91 -9.16 -18.59
C SER A 8 2.58 -8.91 -17.12
N TRP A 9 2.68 -9.94 -16.27
CA TRP A 9 2.48 -9.82 -14.81
C TRP A 9 3.32 -8.69 -14.20
N SER A 10 4.50 -8.41 -14.78
CA SER A 10 5.35 -7.28 -14.38
C SER A 10 4.69 -5.91 -14.64
N ASN A 11 3.98 -5.74 -15.77
CA ASN A 11 3.25 -4.51 -16.06
C ASN A 11 2.06 -4.32 -15.12
N ILE A 12 1.33 -5.41 -14.82
CA ILE A 12 0.21 -5.37 -13.87
C ILE A 12 0.72 -5.00 -12.47
N LEU A 13 1.80 -5.64 -12.02
CA LEU A 13 2.46 -5.32 -10.75
C LEU A 13 2.88 -3.85 -10.68
N ARG A 14 3.49 -3.33 -11.75
CA ARG A 14 3.92 -1.93 -11.85
C ARG A 14 2.74 -0.97 -11.72
N ILE A 15 1.68 -1.19 -12.48
CA ILE A 15 0.46 -0.35 -12.42
C ILE A 15 -0.15 -0.42 -11.02
N PHE A 16 -0.23 -1.62 -10.44
CA PHE A 16 -0.79 -1.78 -9.10
C PHE A 16 0.03 -1.04 -8.04
N LEU A 17 1.37 -1.14 -8.07
CA LEU A 17 2.24 -0.38 -7.17
C LEU A 17 2.08 1.14 -7.35
N GLN A 18 1.85 1.63 -8.57
CA GLN A 18 1.53 3.05 -8.80
C GLN A 18 0.20 3.45 -8.17
N LEU A 19 -0.85 2.61 -8.29
CA LEU A 19 -2.13 2.87 -7.64
C LEU A 19 -2.00 2.89 -6.12
N VAL A 20 -1.23 1.95 -5.55
CA VAL A 20 -0.93 1.92 -4.11
C VAL A 20 -0.16 3.17 -3.68
N ALA A 21 0.76 3.66 -4.50
CA ALA A 21 1.47 4.91 -4.27
C ALA A 21 0.52 6.11 -4.25
N VAL A 22 -0.34 6.26 -5.27
CA VAL A 22 -1.32 7.34 -5.36
C VAL A 22 -2.27 7.31 -4.16
N HIS A 23 -2.80 6.14 -3.82
CA HIS A 23 -3.65 5.96 -2.64
C HIS A 23 -2.93 6.43 -1.37
N SER A 24 -1.70 5.94 -1.15
CA SER A 24 -0.93 6.28 0.05
C SER A 24 -0.61 7.77 0.09
N PHE A 25 -0.27 8.39 -1.04
CA PHE A 25 -0.05 9.83 -1.11
C PHE A 25 -1.32 10.63 -0.77
N VAL A 26 -2.48 10.24 -1.32
CA VAL A 26 -3.77 10.90 -1.06
C VAL A 26 -4.15 10.78 0.41
N VAL A 27 -4.02 9.59 1.01
CA VAL A 27 -4.23 9.40 2.45
C VAL A 27 -3.26 10.26 3.25
N GLY A 28 -1.98 10.29 2.86
CA GLY A 28 -0.96 11.06 3.55
C GLY A 28 -1.22 12.57 3.54
N VAL A 29 -1.56 13.13 2.37
CA VAL A 29 -2.00 14.52 2.24
C VAL A 29 -3.25 14.76 3.06
N GLY A 30 -4.24 13.86 2.97
CA GLY A 30 -5.48 13.93 3.75
C GLY A 30 -5.20 14.07 5.24
N LEU A 31 -4.37 13.21 5.83
CA LEU A 31 -4.03 13.27 7.25
C LEU A 31 -3.35 14.57 7.67
N ILE A 32 -2.63 15.24 6.78
CA ILE A 32 -1.94 16.51 7.08
C ILE A 32 -2.91 17.70 7.02
N ILE A 33 -3.80 17.73 6.01
CA ILE A 33 -4.62 18.92 5.72
C ILE A 33 -6.07 18.82 6.17
N MET A 34 -6.54 17.63 6.56
CA MET A 34 -7.96 17.37 6.78
C MET A 34 -8.51 18.22 7.95
N PRO A 35 -9.61 18.96 7.74
CA PRO A 35 -10.23 19.75 8.80
C PRO A 35 -10.87 18.86 9.86
N THR A 36 -10.90 19.34 11.11
CA THR A 36 -11.44 18.62 12.28
C THR A 36 -12.88 18.14 12.07
N ASN A 37 -13.72 18.94 11.40
CA ASN A 37 -15.11 18.58 11.13
C ASN A 37 -15.24 17.30 10.28
N LEU A 38 -14.30 17.05 9.36
CA LEU A 38 -14.30 15.85 8.54
C LEU A 38 -13.75 14.65 9.32
N LEU A 39 -12.79 14.87 10.21
CA LEU A 39 -12.30 13.84 11.14
C LEU A 39 -13.42 13.37 12.08
N ASP A 40 -14.21 14.29 12.63
CA ASP A 40 -15.38 13.96 13.46
C ASP A 40 -16.40 13.12 12.68
N TYR A 41 -16.69 13.47 11.42
CA TYR A 41 -17.59 12.69 10.56
C TYR A 41 -17.06 11.27 10.29
N LEU A 42 -15.74 11.11 10.19
CA LEU A 42 -15.09 9.81 10.01
C LEU A 42 -14.95 9.00 11.31
N GLY A 43 -15.45 9.52 12.43
CA GLY A 43 -15.46 8.87 13.75
C GLY A 43 -14.24 9.18 14.62
N PHE A 44 -13.38 10.12 14.21
CA PHE A 44 -12.21 10.54 14.97
C PHE A 44 -12.56 11.73 15.89
N HIS A 45 -13.27 11.46 16.97
CA HIS A 45 -13.64 12.47 17.96
C HIS A 45 -12.47 12.85 18.88
N GLY A 46 -12.36 14.15 19.19
CA GLY A 46 -11.41 14.65 20.20
C GLY A 46 -9.94 14.68 19.75
N CYS A 47 -9.68 14.64 18.44
CA CYS A 47 -8.31 14.79 17.91
C CYS A 47 -7.86 16.26 17.98
N THR A 48 -7.48 16.73 19.17
CA THR A 48 -7.07 18.13 19.40
C THR A 48 -5.64 18.39 18.95
N GLU A 49 -4.78 17.37 18.94
CA GLU A 49 -3.37 17.50 18.58
C GLU A 49 -3.12 17.08 17.12
N ARG A 50 -2.59 18.03 16.33
CA ARG A 50 -2.27 17.79 14.91
C ARG A 50 -0.98 17.01 14.67
N PHE A 51 -0.16 16.81 15.70
CA PHE A 51 1.15 16.17 15.54
C PHE A 51 1.03 14.73 15.02
N PHE A 52 0.17 13.91 15.62
CA PHE A 52 0.03 12.50 15.24
C PHE A 52 -0.58 12.28 13.85
N PRO A 53 -1.68 12.97 13.45
CA PRO A 53 -2.16 12.91 12.07
C PRO A 53 -1.10 13.35 11.07
N THR A 54 -0.36 14.43 11.37
CA THR A 54 0.72 14.92 10.48
C THR A 54 1.84 13.89 10.36
N GLN A 55 2.25 13.25 11.46
CA GLN A 55 3.28 12.20 11.45
C GLN A 55 2.85 11.00 10.59
N GLY A 56 1.61 10.52 10.78
CA GLY A 56 1.04 9.45 9.95
C GLY A 56 0.97 9.86 8.48
N GLY A 57 0.62 11.12 8.21
CA GLY A 57 0.55 11.65 6.86
C GLY A 57 1.90 11.70 6.15
N VAL A 58 2.94 12.18 6.83
CA VAL A 58 4.33 12.17 6.32
C VAL A 58 4.80 10.74 6.06
N PHE A 59 4.51 9.80 6.98
CA PHE A 59 4.84 8.39 6.79
C PHE A 59 4.22 7.83 5.50
N HIS A 60 2.94 8.10 5.27
CA HIS A 60 2.24 7.69 4.05
C HIS A 60 2.84 8.27 2.76
N ILE A 61 3.29 9.53 2.79
CA ILE A 61 3.97 10.18 1.64
C ILE A 61 5.32 9.51 1.37
N VAL A 62 6.12 9.25 2.41
CA VAL A 62 7.40 8.55 2.27
C VAL A 62 7.19 7.14 1.71
N MET A 63 6.18 6.43 2.21
CA MET A 63 5.81 5.11 1.69
C MET A 63 5.35 5.16 0.22
N ALA A 64 4.60 6.19 -0.18
CA ALA A 64 4.23 6.41 -1.58
C ALA A 64 5.44 6.50 -2.50
N ILE A 65 6.50 7.20 -2.08
CA ILE A 65 7.76 7.26 -2.83
C ILE A 65 8.38 5.87 -2.94
N GLY A 66 8.42 5.09 -1.85
CA GLY A 66 8.89 3.70 -1.86
C GLY A 66 8.13 2.82 -2.86
N TYR A 67 6.80 2.94 -2.91
CA TYR A 67 5.97 2.23 -3.89
C TYR A 67 6.26 2.66 -5.34
N LEU A 68 6.47 3.95 -5.60
CA LEU A 68 6.88 4.44 -6.93
C LEU A 68 8.26 3.94 -7.34
N MET A 69 9.21 3.88 -6.41
CA MET A 69 10.54 3.31 -6.65
C MET A 69 10.43 1.82 -7.03
N ALA A 70 9.62 1.06 -6.29
CA ALA A 70 9.32 -0.34 -6.59
C ALA A 70 8.68 -0.50 -7.98
N ALA A 71 7.76 0.41 -8.36
CA ALA A 71 7.11 0.41 -9.66
C ALA A 71 8.04 0.80 -10.82
N SER A 72 9.00 1.69 -10.59
CA SER A 72 9.83 2.28 -11.66
C SER A 72 10.78 1.28 -12.30
N LYS A 73 11.40 0.42 -11.50
CA LYS A 73 12.27 -0.68 -11.98
C LYS A 73 12.10 -1.90 -11.08
N SER A 74 10.99 -2.63 -11.27
CA SER A 74 10.63 -3.79 -10.45
C SER A 74 11.74 -4.85 -10.38
N ASN A 75 12.49 -5.04 -11.48
CA ASN A 75 13.61 -6.00 -11.52
C ASN A 75 14.84 -5.55 -10.72
N LYS A 76 15.04 -4.24 -10.51
CA LYS A 76 16.19 -3.69 -9.78
C LYS A 76 15.86 -3.50 -8.29
N TYR A 77 14.60 -3.20 -7.99
CA TYR A 77 14.13 -2.83 -6.65
C TYR A 77 13.23 -3.90 -6.03
N GLU A 78 13.58 -5.18 -6.19
CA GLU A 78 12.82 -6.30 -5.61
C GLU A 78 12.68 -6.16 -4.08
N CYS A 79 13.72 -5.69 -3.40
CA CYS A 79 13.69 -5.40 -1.97
C CYS A 79 12.59 -4.38 -1.60
N MET A 80 12.33 -3.38 -2.45
CA MET A 80 11.26 -2.41 -2.21
C MET A 80 9.87 -3.02 -2.40
N ILE A 81 9.71 -4.01 -3.28
CA ILE A 81 8.45 -4.76 -3.43
C ILE A 81 8.19 -5.60 -2.17
N ILE A 82 9.20 -6.30 -1.66
CA ILE A 82 9.09 -7.08 -0.42
C ILE A 82 8.79 -6.16 0.77
N PHE A 83 9.51 -5.04 0.88
CA PHE A 83 9.25 -4.02 1.89
C PHE A 83 7.82 -3.49 1.81
N SER A 84 7.30 -3.31 0.59
CA SER A 84 5.91 -2.88 0.38
C SER A 84 4.90 -3.85 0.97
N ILE A 85 5.11 -5.15 0.79
CA ILE A 85 4.28 -6.21 1.36
C ILE A 85 4.36 -6.16 2.88
N ILE A 86 5.58 -6.10 3.45
CA ILE A 86 5.79 -6.04 4.90
C ILE A 86 5.06 -4.86 5.50
N VAL A 87 5.22 -3.66 4.95
CA VAL A 87 4.57 -2.46 5.48
C VAL A 87 3.05 -2.57 5.42
N LYS A 88 2.47 -3.11 4.34
CA LYS A 88 1.02 -3.32 4.24
C LYS A 88 0.50 -4.33 5.28
N MET A 89 1.23 -5.40 5.53
CA MET A 89 0.87 -6.37 6.57
C MET A 89 1.02 -5.76 7.98
N CYS A 90 2.07 -5.00 8.24
CA CYS A 90 2.24 -4.29 9.52
C CYS A 90 1.13 -3.25 9.75
N ALA A 91 0.77 -2.47 8.72
CA ALA A 91 -0.34 -1.51 8.78
C ALA A 91 -1.67 -2.22 9.06
N THR A 92 -1.93 -3.34 8.39
CA THR A 92 -3.10 -4.18 8.65
C THR A 92 -3.17 -4.62 10.11
N LEU A 93 -2.09 -5.20 10.63
CA LEU A 93 -2.02 -5.68 12.00
C LEU A 93 -2.22 -4.54 13.00
N PHE A 94 -1.56 -3.41 12.77
CA PHE A 94 -1.69 -2.22 13.60
C PHE A 94 -3.15 -1.72 13.63
N LEU A 95 -3.77 -1.52 12.46
CA LEU A 95 -5.13 -0.96 12.35
C LEU A 95 -6.20 -1.90 12.92
N LEU A 96 -6.08 -3.21 12.69
CA LEU A 96 -7.00 -4.19 13.27
C LEU A 96 -6.85 -4.28 14.79
N THR A 97 -5.61 -4.28 15.30
CA THR A 97 -5.34 -4.25 16.74
C THR A 97 -5.93 -2.98 17.36
N TYR A 98 -5.71 -1.82 16.73
CA TYR A 98 -6.27 -0.55 17.19
C TYR A 98 -7.80 -0.59 17.21
N TYR A 99 -8.43 -1.12 16.16
CA TYR A 99 -9.88 -1.23 16.08
C TYR A 99 -10.47 -2.11 17.19
N ILE A 100 -9.84 -3.26 17.48
CA ILE A 100 -10.34 -4.24 18.45
C ILE A 100 -10.11 -3.75 19.89
N PHE A 101 -8.95 -3.16 20.18
CA PHE A 101 -8.53 -2.90 21.56
C PHE A 101 -8.59 -1.44 21.99
N VAL A 102 -8.60 -0.48 21.06
CA VAL A 102 -8.51 0.96 21.38
C VAL A 102 -9.79 1.69 21.04
N ALA A 103 -10.20 1.70 19.77
CA ALA A 103 -11.40 2.41 19.34
C ALA A 103 -12.03 1.78 18.10
N GLN A 104 -13.33 1.49 18.20
CA GLN A 104 -14.13 0.85 17.14
C GLN A 104 -14.56 1.85 16.06
N THR A 105 -13.59 2.49 15.41
CA THR A 105 -13.84 3.41 14.30
C THR A 105 -13.91 2.64 12.99
N LEU A 106 -15.07 2.63 12.32
CA LEU A 106 -15.25 1.87 11.07
C LEU A 106 -14.24 2.24 9.99
N MET A 107 -13.85 3.52 9.90
CA MET A 107 -12.84 3.98 8.95
C MET A 107 -11.49 3.29 9.15
N ILE A 108 -11.10 3.03 10.39
CA ILE A 108 -9.86 2.31 10.74
C ILE A 108 -9.95 0.85 10.29
N LEU A 109 -11.09 0.20 10.54
CA LEU A 109 -11.34 -1.17 10.08
C LEU A 109 -11.26 -1.28 8.55
N PHE A 110 -11.95 -0.39 7.83
CA PHE A 110 -11.91 -0.36 6.36
C PHE A 110 -10.50 -0.11 5.83
N SER A 111 -9.75 0.79 6.45
CA SER A 111 -8.35 1.04 6.09
C SER A 111 -7.49 -0.22 6.29
N GLY A 112 -7.64 -0.91 7.43
CA GLY A 112 -6.91 -2.15 7.71
C GLY A 112 -7.21 -3.27 6.72
N ILE A 113 -8.49 -3.45 6.35
CA ILE A 113 -8.89 -4.43 5.32
C ILE A 113 -8.30 -4.06 3.96
N THR A 114 -8.33 -2.78 3.60
CA THR A 114 -7.79 -2.30 2.32
C THR A 114 -6.28 -2.54 2.25
N ASP A 115 -5.53 -2.26 3.31
CA ASP A 115 -4.09 -2.55 3.39
C ASP A 115 -3.78 -4.04 3.25
N CYS A 116 -4.60 -4.91 3.87
CA CYS A 116 -4.45 -6.36 3.75
C CYS A 116 -4.63 -6.83 2.31
N ILE A 117 -5.70 -6.36 1.64
CA ILE A 117 -6.00 -6.68 0.25
C ILE A 117 -4.85 -6.21 -0.65
N MET A 118 -4.37 -4.96 -0.47
CA MET A 118 -3.24 -4.45 -1.24
C MET A 118 -1.98 -5.29 -1.03
N GLY A 119 -1.65 -5.67 0.20
CA GLY A 119 -0.50 -6.52 0.52
C GLY A 119 -0.57 -7.89 -0.16
N ILE A 120 -1.73 -8.55 -0.10
CA ILE A 120 -1.97 -9.85 -0.75
C ILE A 120 -1.85 -9.74 -2.27
N ILE A 121 -2.43 -8.71 -2.89
CA ILE A 121 -2.36 -8.52 -4.35
C ILE A 121 -0.91 -8.29 -4.78
N ILE A 122 -0.14 -7.44 -4.08
CA ILE A 122 1.28 -7.23 -4.38
C ILE A 122 2.04 -8.57 -4.30
N TRP A 123 1.82 -9.35 -3.24
CA TRP A 123 2.48 -10.64 -3.07
C TRP A 123 2.16 -11.64 -4.18
N GLN A 124 0.89 -11.75 -4.58
CA GLN A 124 0.47 -12.64 -5.67
C GLN A 124 1.06 -12.21 -7.01
N LEU A 125 1.01 -10.92 -7.34
CA LEU A 125 1.55 -10.37 -8.58
C LEU A 125 3.07 -10.52 -8.64
N TYR A 126 3.76 -10.30 -7.52
CA TYR A 126 5.20 -10.50 -7.40
C TYR A 126 5.59 -11.97 -7.61
N SER A 127 4.90 -12.91 -6.93
CA SER A 127 5.13 -14.34 -7.06
C SER A 127 4.95 -14.83 -8.51
N LYS A 128 3.89 -14.39 -9.19
CA LYS A 128 3.66 -14.72 -10.61
C LYS A 128 4.71 -14.13 -11.53
N THR A 129 5.16 -12.91 -11.26
CA THR A 129 6.22 -12.24 -12.04
C THR A 129 7.54 -12.99 -11.91
N LYS A 130 7.90 -13.41 -10.69
CA LYS A 130 9.12 -14.18 -10.41
C LYS A 130 9.10 -15.55 -11.08
N TYR A 131 8.00 -16.31 -10.92
CA TYR A 131 7.83 -17.62 -11.55
C TYR A 131 7.94 -17.57 -13.08
N THR A 132 7.31 -16.57 -13.72
CA THR A 132 7.38 -16.39 -15.17
C THR A 132 8.81 -16.12 -15.65
N LYS A 133 9.60 -15.38 -14.86
CA LYS A 133 10.98 -15.04 -15.19
C LYS A 133 11.91 -16.25 -15.09
N GLU A 134 11.73 -17.09 -14.06
CA GLU A 134 12.52 -18.31 -13.85
C GLU A 134 12.27 -19.35 -14.96
N ASN A 135 11.01 -19.55 -15.36
CA ASN A 135 10.69 -20.49 -16.45
C ASN A 135 11.32 -20.07 -17.80
N ASN A 136 11.30 -18.78 -18.14
CA ASN A 136 11.90 -18.31 -19.40
C ASN A 136 13.42 -18.50 -19.43
N LEU A 137 14.10 -18.46 -18.28
CA LEU A 137 15.55 -18.70 -18.18
C LEU A 137 15.93 -20.18 -18.31
N ASN A 138 14.99 -21.10 -18.00
CA ASN A 138 15.22 -22.53 -18.12
C ASN A 138 14.91 -23.08 -19.54
N GLU A 139 14.29 -22.26 -20.39
CA GLU A 139 13.98 -22.59 -21.79
C GLU A 139 15.01 -22.04 -22.80
N GLU A 140 15.96 -21.22 -22.36
CA GLU A 140 17.10 -20.67 -23.14
C GLU A 140 18.38 -21.49 -22.93
#